data_AF-A0A6P1X1X2-F1
#
_entry.id   AF-A0A6P1X1X2-F1
#
_cell.length_a   1.000
_cell.length_b   1.000
_cell.length_c   1.000
_cell.angle_alpha   90.00
_cell.angle_beta   90.00
_cell.angle_gamma   90.00
#
_symmetry.space_group_name_H-M   'P 1'
#
loop_
_entity.id
_entity.type
_entity.pdbx_description
1 polymer ?
#
loop_
_entity_poly.entity_id
_entity_poly.type
_entity_poly.pdbx_seq_one_letter_code
_entity_poly.pdbx_strand_id
1 'polypeptide(L)'
;MQPGEIIVNSTEIMINEGRENTKLRVKNTGDRPVQVGSHYHFFEANPALSFDREQAYGKHLDIPAGAAVRFEPGDEKEIRLVRYAGKQHVYGFHGLVDGPLDQSRITAPNMVEGSEVK
;
A
#
# COMPACT_ATOMS: atom_id res chain seq x y z
N MET A 1 -23.03 35.38 4.30
CA MET A 1 -21.59 35.36 4.00
C MET A 1 -20.95 34.38 4.97
N GLN A 2 -20.25 33.36 4.48
CA GLN A 2 -19.51 32.39 5.32
C GLN A 2 -18.00 32.59 5.07
N PRO A 3 -17.31 33.39 5.90
CA PRO A 3 -15.88 33.59 5.76
C PRO A 3 -15.12 32.25 5.88
N GLY A 4 -14.34 31.90 4.87
CA GLY A 4 -13.56 30.66 4.82
C GLY A 4 -14.28 29.45 4.23
N GLU A 5 -15.49 29.62 3.69
CA GLU A 5 -16.18 28.54 2.97
C GLU A 5 -15.37 28.12 1.72
N ILE A 6 -15.15 26.80 1.58
CA ILE A 6 -14.53 26.20 0.41
C ILE A 6 -15.63 25.53 -0.41
N ILE A 7 -15.93 26.11 -1.56
CA ILE A 7 -16.89 25.56 -2.51
C ILE A 7 -16.10 24.72 -3.53
N VAL A 8 -16.30 23.40 -3.50
CA VAL A 8 -15.66 22.46 -4.42
C VAL A 8 -16.66 21.87 -5.38
N ASN A 9 -16.17 21.41 -6.53
CA ASN A 9 -16.99 20.61 -7.44
C ASN A 9 -17.18 19.20 -6.87
N SER A 10 -18.33 18.59 -7.20
CA SER A 10 -18.58 17.18 -6.90
C SER A 10 -17.84 16.30 -7.91
N THR A 11 -16.52 16.21 -7.76
CA THR A 11 -15.63 15.43 -8.62
C THR A 11 -14.88 14.39 -7.82
N GLU A 12 -14.76 13.19 -8.37
CA GLU A 12 -13.87 12.15 -7.86
C GLU A 12 -12.43 12.45 -8.29
N ILE A 13 -11.48 12.18 -7.40
CA ILE A 13 -10.05 12.35 -7.68
C ILE A 13 -9.42 10.96 -7.73
N MET A 14 -8.96 10.55 -8.90
CA MET A 14 -8.20 9.32 -9.05
C MET A 14 -6.81 9.50 -8.46
N ILE A 15 -6.45 8.62 -7.53
CA ILE A 15 -5.11 8.57 -6.95
C ILE A 15 -4.28 7.50 -7.64
N ASN A 16 -2.95 7.67 -7.65
CA ASN A 16 -2.00 6.71 -8.22
C ASN A 16 -2.32 6.31 -9.69
N GLU A 17 -2.88 7.24 -10.46
CA GLU A 17 -3.28 7.00 -11.86
C GLU A 17 -2.12 6.44 -12.70
N GLY A 18 -2.46 5.49 -13.58
CA GLY A 18 -1.50 4.82 -14.46
C GLY A 18 -0.58 3.81 -13.75
N ARG A 19 -0.82 3.49 -12.48
CA ARG A 19 -0.06 2.48 -11.74
C ARG A 19 -0.85 1.19 -11.60
N GLU A 20 -0.19 0.11 -11.98
CA GLU A 20 -0.75 -1.23 -11.83
C GLU A 20 -0.83 -1.63 -10.34
N ASN A 21 -1.91 -2.29 -9.98
CA ASN A 21 -2.17 -2.71 -8.60
C ASN A 21 -1.91 -4.21 -8.40
N THR A 22 -1.50 -4.56 -7.19
CA THR A 22 -1.34 -5.94 -6.73
C THR A 22 -2.28 -6.15 -5.56
N LYS A 23 -3.21 -7.10 -5.69
CA LYS A 23 -4.06 -7.50 -4.57
C LYS A 23 -3.38 -8.56 -3.73
N LEU A 24 -3.44 -8.37 -2.41
CA LEU A 24 -2.91 -9.32 -1.44
C LEU A 24 -3.89 -9.51 -0.29
N ARG A 25 -4.02 -10.75 0.17
CA ARG A 25 -4.73 -11.06 1.39
C ARG A 25 -3.74 -11.09 2.54
N VAL A 26 -4.01 -10.28 3.56
CA VAL A 26 -3.10 -10.05 4.69
C VAL A 26 -3.81 -10.39 5.97
N LYS A 27 -3.22 -11.30 6.75
CA LYS A 27 -3.76 -11.72 8.05
C LYS A 27 -2.84 -11.29 9.18
N ASN A 28 -3.39 -10.68 10.23
CA ASN A 28 -2.64 -10.44 11.45
C ASN A 28 -2.70 -11.69 12.35
N THR A 29 -1.57 -12.36 12.49
CA THR A 29 -1.43 -13.55 13.36
C THR A 29 -0.98 -13.19 14.77
N GLY A 30 -0.70 -11.91 15.03
CA GLY A 30 -0.32 -11.41 16.34
C GLY A 30 -1.51 -11.19 17.28
N ASP A 31 -1.18 -10.89 18.53
CA ASP A 31 -2.11 -10.61 19.63
C ASP A 31 -2.44 -9.11 19.80
N ARG A 32 -1.79 -8.25 19.01
CA ARG A 32 -1.92 -6.79 19.05
C ARG A 32 -2.34 -6.25 17.70
N PRO A 33 -3.10 -5.14 17.68
CA PRO A 33 -3.47 -4.50 16.44
C PRO A 33 -2.23 -3.92 15.73
N VAL A 34 -2.23 -4.00 14.41
CA VAL A 34 -1.20 -3.45 13.54
C VAL A 34 -1.83 -2.46 12.57
N GLN A 35 -1.23 -1.29 12.39
CA GLN A 35 -1.66 -0.29 11.43
C GLN A 35 -0.50 0.07 10.50
N VAL A 36 -0.74 0.00 9.20
CA VAL A 36 0.28 0.27 8.17
C VAL A 36 -0.15 1.47 7.35
N GLY A 37 0.74 2.47 7.25
CA GLY A 37 0.48 3.72 6.54
C GLY A 37 0.63 3.62 5.03
N SER A 38 0.02 4.56 4.31
CA SER A 38 -0.04 4.64 2.83
C SER A 38 1.30 4.44 2.11
N HIS A 39 2.40 4.99 2.64
CA HIS A 39 3.72 5.01 1.98
C HIS A 39 4.77 4.12 2.65
N TYR A 40 4.37 3.27 3.59
CA TYR A 40 5.29 2.31 4.22
C TYR A 40 5.64 1.18 3.23
N HIS A 41 6.91 0.76 3.20
CA HIS A 41 7.32 -0.33 2.31
C HIS A 41 6.68 -1.63 2.77
N PHE A 42 5.65 -2.09 2.07
CA PHE A 42 4.75 -3.10 2.62
C PHE A 42 5.44 -4.45 2.84
N PHE A 43 6.45 -4.77 2.03
CA PHE A 43 7.37 -5.89 2.26
C PHE A 43 7.98 -5.93 3.66
N GLU A 44 8.26 -4.76 4.24
CA GLU A 44 8.91 -4.58 5.55
C GLU A 44 7.90 -4.41 6.70
N ALA A 45 6.60 -4.56 6.43
CA ALA A 45 5.57 -4.42 7.46
C ALA A 45 5.76 -5.44 8.60
N ASN A 46 5.10 -5.20 9.73
CA ASN A 46 5.23 -6.02 10.94
C ASN A 46 5.26 -7.54 10.63
N PRO A 47 6.23 -8.33 11.15
CA PRO A 47 6.32 -9.78 10.92
C PRO A 47 5.08 -10.58 11.33
N ALA A 48 4.26 -10.06 12.24
CA ALA A 48 2.98 -10.65 12.63
C ALA A 48 1.91 -10.58 11.52
N LEU A 49 2.15 -9.82 10.45
CA LEU A 49 1.31 -9.84 9.26
C LEU A 49 1.77 -10.96 8.33
N SER A 50 0.91 -11.97 8.14
CA SER A 50 1.09 -13.09 7.23
C SER A 50 0.50 -12.77 5.85
N PHE A 51 1.35 -12.74 4.84
CA PHE A 51 1.02 -12.53 3.42
C PHE A 51 2.22 -12.92 2.55
N ASP A 52 2.04 -12.94 1.22
CA ASP A 52 3.14 -13.14 0.27
C ASP A 52 4.02 -11.89 0.22
N ARG A 53 5.18 -11.96 0.90
CA ARG A 53 6.12 -10.85 1.05
C ARG A 53 6.71 -10.43 -0.29
N GLU A 54 7.13 -11.38 -1.13
CA GLU A 54 7.78 -11.04 -2.40
C GLU A 54 6.84 -10.26 -3.31
N GLN A 55 5.55 -10.58 -3.29
CA GLN A 55 4.53 -9.83 -4.04
C GLN A 55 4.37 -8.37 -3.57
N ALA A 56 4.81 -8.04 -2.35
CA ALA A 56 4.78 -6.68 -1.79
C ALA A 56 6.10 -5.91 -1.96
N TYR A 57 7.15 -6.55 -2.48
CA TYR A 57 8.46 -5.94 -2.65
C TYR A 57 8.41 -4.75 -3.63
N GLY A 58 8.92 -3.60 -3.19
CA GLY A 58 8.90 -2.35 -3.93
C GLY A 58 7.53 -1.68 -4.04
N LYS A 59 6.57 -2.05 -3.18
CA LYS A 59 5.18 -1.55 -3.23
C LYS A 59 4.72 -0.94 -1.91
N HIS A 60 3.73 -0.07 -2.00
CA HIS A 60 3.05 0.58 -0.86
C HIS A 60 1.52 0.53 -1.04
N LEU A 61 0.77 0.85 0.00
CA LEU A 61 -0.70 0.77 -0.03
C LEU A 61 -1.30 1.77 -1.04
N ASP A 62 -2.23 1.28 -1.84
CA ASP A 62 -3.01 2.06 -2.80
C ASP A 62 -4.22 2.71 -2.11
N ILE A 63 -3.92 3.68 -1.24
CA ILE A 63 -4.88 4.44 -0.44
C ILE A 63 -4.48 5.92 -0.43
N PRO A 64 -5.37 6.85 -0.03
CA PRO A 64 -5.04 8.26 0.05
C PRO A 64 -3.78 8.52 0.89
N ALA A 65 -2.96 9.48 0.44
CA ALA A 65 -1.74 9.85 1.15
C ALA A 65 -2.05 10.27 2.60
N GLY A 66 -1.28 9.76 3.55
CA GLY A 66 -1.50 9.96 4.99
C GLY A 66 -2.52 9.02 5.64
N ALA A 67 -3.32 8.28 4.87
CA ALA A 67 -4.20 7.25 5.41
C ALA A 67 -3.42 5.97 5.79
N ALA A 68 -4.11 5.04 6.45
CA ALA A 68 -3.57 3.76 6.88
C ALA A 68 -4.62 2.64 6.87
N VAL A 69 -4.18 1.39 6.76
CA VAL A 69 -5.02 0.21 6.95
C VAL A 69 -4.71 -0.41 8.32
N ARG A 70 -5.76 -0.69 9.08
CA ARG A 70 -5.68 -1.30 10.42
C ARG A 70 -6.13 -2.76 10.38
N PHE A 71 -5.34 -3.61 11.01
CA PHE A 71 -5.59 -5.04 11.19
C PHE A 71 -5.72 -5.33 12.68
N GLU A 72 -6.90 -5.80 13.11
CA GLU A 72 -7.08 -6.28 14.49
C GLU A 72 -6.40 -7.65 14.68
N PRO A 73 -6.17 -8.12 15.92
CA PRO A 73 -5.67 -9.48 16.16
C PRO A 73 -6.56 -10.54 15.49
N GLY A 74 -5.97 -11.41 14.67
CA GLY A 74 -6.69 -12.47 13.93
C GLY A 74 -7.40 -12.01 12.65
N ASP A 75 -7.48 -10.71 12.40
CA ASP A 75 -8.16 -10.10 11.25
C ASP A 75 -7.46 -10.45 9.93
N GLU A 76 -8.24 -10.62 8.86
CA GLU A 76 -7.76 -10.92 7.51
C GLU A 76 -8.47 -10.02 6.50
N LYS A 77 -7.70 -9.24 5.73
CA LYS A 77 -8.23 -8.30 4.74
C LYS A 77 -7.53 -8.42 3.41
N GLU A 78 -8.29 -8.17 2.34
CA GLU A 78 -7.72 -7.90 1.03
C GLU A 78 -7.30 -6.44 0.95
N ILE A 79 -6.07 -6.20 0.52
CA ILE A 79 -5.51 -4.86 0.28
C ILE A 79 -5.06 -4.73 -1.17
N ARG A 80 -4.90 -3.48 -1.61
CA ARG A 80 -4.28 -3.12 -2.88
C ARG A 80 -2.95 -2.45 -2.62
N LEU A 81 -1.93 -2.87 -3.36
CA LEU A 81 -0.60 -2.28 -3.35
C LEU A 81 -0.28 -1.72 -4.74
N VAL A 82 0.43 -0.59 -4.78
CA VAL A 82 0.99 0.01 -6.00
C VAL A 82 2.51 0.12 -5.87
N ARG A 83 3.21 0.05 -7.00
CA ARG A 83 4.67 0.19 -7.04
C ARG A 83 5.11 1.59 -6.62
N TYR A 84 6.23 1.68 -5.92
CA TYR A 84 6.91 2.95 -5.73
C TYR A 84 7.30 3.55 -7.08
N ALA A 85 7.09 4.85 -7.22
CA ALA A 85 7.61 5.62 -8.33
C ALA A 85 8.95 6.29 -7.95
N GLY A 86 9.37 7.30 -8.72
CA GLY A 86 10.60 8.03 -8.46
C GLY A 86 11.84 7.15 -8.63
N LYS A 87 12.85 7.37 -7.78
CA LYS A 87 14.13 6.62 -7.86
C LYS A 87 14.04 5.19 -7.36
N GLN A 88 12.95 4.79 -6.69
CA GLN A 88 12.80 3.45 -6.12
C GLN A 88 13.97 3.06 -5.18
N HIS A 89 14.43 4.01 -4.36
CA HIS A 89 15.38 3.75 -3.29
C HIS A 89 14.64 3.76 -1.95
N VAL A 90 14.86 2.72 -1.14
CA VAL A 90 14.16 2.48 0.12
C VAL A 90 15.20 2.39 1.22
N TYR A 91 15.13 3.31 2.19
CA TYR A 91 16.05 3.38 3.33
C TYR A 91 15.26 3.44 4.63
N GLY A 92 15.78 2.83 5.70
CA GLY A 92 15.14 2.78 7.01
C GLY A 92 14.13 1.64 7.11
N PHE A 93 12.86 1.94 7.39
CA PHE A 93 11.78 0.96 7.62
C PHE A 93 12.18 -0.16 8.60
N HIS A 94 12.39 -1.39 8.12
CA HIS A 94 12.84 -2.55 8.89
C HIS A 94 14.28 -2.97 8.52
N GLY A 95 15.00 -2.12 7.77
CA GLY A 95 16.39 -2.30 7.35
C GLY A 95 16.60 -3.46 6.38
N LEU A 96 15.54 -3.92 5.68
CA LEU A 96 15.65 -5.10 4.81
C LEU A 96 16.12 -4.78 3.40
N VAL A 97 16.04 -3.51 2.97
CA VAL A 97 16.51 -3.05 1.66
C VAL A 97 17.67 -2.08 1.77
N ASP A 98 17.52 -0.99 2.53
CA ASP A 98 18.54 0.05 2.78
C ASP A 98 19.35 0.47 1.54
N GLY A 99 18.65 0.71 0.43
CA GLY A 99 19.29 0.96 -0.85
C GLY A 99 18.33 1.07 -2.04
N PRO A 100 18.88 1.06 -3.27
CA PRO A 100 18.06 0.90 -4.48
C PRO A 100 17.34 -0.45 -4.48
N LEU A 101 16.07 -0.45 -4.89
CA LEU A 101 15.30 -1.69 -5.04
C LEU A 101 15.89 -2.54 -6.18
N ASP A 102 16.17 -3.81 -5.87
CA ASP A 102 16.43 -4.84 -6.87
C ASP A 102 15.22 -5.05 -7.79
N GLN A 103 15.35 -4.59 -9.04
CA GLN A 103 14.30 -4.65 -10.05
C GLN A 103 13.89 -6.08 -10.40
N SER A 104 14.80 -7.06 -10.27
CA SER A 104 14.52 -8.45 -10.61
C SER A 104 13.52 -9.11 -9.66
N ARG A 105 13.38 -8.57 -8.44
CA ARG A 105 12.46 -9.06 -7.41
C ARG A 105 11.07 -8.45 -7.50
N ILE A 106 10.91 -7.34 -8.21
CA ILE A 106 9.62 -6.65 -8.30
C ILE A 106 8.68 -7.47 -9.19
N THR A 107 7.77 -8.20 -8.56
CA THR A 107 6.80 -9.01 -9.29
C THR A 107 5.82 -8.14 -10.08
N ALA A 108 5.42 -8.64 -11.26
CA ALA A 108 4.33 -8.09 -12.06
C ALA A 108 3.04 -7.95 -11.21
N PRO A 109 2.16 -6.99 -11.53
CA PRO A 109 0.84 -6.96 -10.91
C PRO A 109 0.08 -8.26 -11.19
N ASN A 110 -0.69 -8.72 -10.20
CA ASN A 110 -1.58 -9.87 -10.36
C ASN A 110 -2.99 -9.45 -10.82
N MET A 111 -3.19 -8.16 -11.10
CA MET A 111 -4.39 -7.63 -11.73
C MET A 111 -4.03 -7.09 -13.10
N VAL A 112 -4.69 -7.62 -14.13
CA VAL A 112 -4.74 -7.02 -15.45
C VAL A 112 -5.92 -6.05 -15.45
N GLU A 113 -5.77 -4.87 -16.06
CA GLU A 113 -6.79 -3.82 -16.17
C GLU A 113 -8.19 -4.41 -16.45
N GLY A 114 -9.18 -4.05 -15.61
CA GLY A 114 -10.59 -4.40 -15.87
C GLY A 114 -11.47 -4.83 -14.69
N SER A 115 -10.97 -4.91 -13.44
CA SER A 115 -11.88 -5.14 -12.30
C SER A 115 -12.35 -3.81 -11.70
N GLU A 116 -13.53 -3.39 -12.17
CA GLU A 116 -14.28 -2.20 -11.78
C GLU A 116 -14.21 -1.94 -10.26
N VAL A 117 -13.78 -0.72 -9.93
CA VAL A 117 -14.20 -0.07 -8.68
C VAL A 117 -15.67 0.31 -8.91
N LYS A 118 -16.59 -0.40 -8.27
CA LYS A 118 -17.90 0.14 -7.94
C LYS A 118 -17.82 0.90 -6.63
#